data_AF-A0A0D2Q844-F1
#
_entry.id   AF-A0A0D2Q844-F1
#
_cell.length_a   1.000
_cell.length_b   1.000
_cell.length_c   1.000
_cell.angle_alpha   90.00
_cell.angle_beta   90.00
_cell.angle_gamma   90.00
#
_symmetry.space_group_name_H-M   'P 1'
#
loop_
_entity.id
_entity.type
_entity.pdbx_description
1 polymer ?
#
loop_
_entity_poly.entity_id
_entity_poly.type
_entity_poly.pdbx_seq_one_letter_code
_entity_poly.pdbx_strand_id
1 'polypeptide(L)'
;MARIREVWAPNLETEMRNIRDLIDHFPYVAMDTEFPGVVARPIGNFKTSSDYHYQTMRCNVDLLKIIQVGITLANEEGEFPQECSTWQFNFRFSLGEDMFTPESVEQLQKAGLDFQRHEEFGIIPNDFAELMITSGMVLSQETRWISFHSGYDFGYFVKLLTAESLPTTEDAFFSLLKIWFPTVYDIKFLMRASKALKGGLQEVADDLGVLRIGASQQAGSDSLLTASTFFKMRELYFDDHIDDAEYSGKLYGLGQTFTASNGLADPTRGGATIAERDDRGSARDAHNQTPGPNNTGAQQAQNVNMTLGPMSAGLPSGMTPNYGPMGNGPPSYMRTMVGGGR
;
A
#
# COMPACT_ATOMS: atom_id res chain seq x y z
N MET A 1 -19.50 -6.00 20.97
CA MET A 1 -18.06 -5.74 21.07
C MET A 1 -17.54 -5.36 19.69
N ALA A 2 -16.49 -4.55 19.59
CA ALA A 2 -15.95 -4.13 18.30
C ALA A 2 -15.19 -5.30 17.64
N ARG A 3 -15.43 -5.53 16.33
CA ARG A 3 -14.75 -6.57 15.55
C ARG A 3 -13.25 -6.31 15.37
N ILE A 4 -12.87 -5.03 15.46
CA ILE A 4 -11.49 -4.52 15.44
C ILE A 4 -11.17 -3.98 16.83
N ARG A 5 -10.11 -4.49 17.45
CA ARG A 5 -9.64 -4.11 18.78
C ARG A 5 -8.43 -3.19 18.67
N GLU A 6 -8.57 -1.98 19.20
CA GLU A 6 -7.46 -1.06 19.37
C GLU A 6 -6.49 -1.56 20.45
N VAL A 7 -5.22 -1.70 20.09
CA VAL A 7 -4.14 -2.09 20.99
C VAL A 7 -3.13 -0.95 21.10
N TRP A 8 -2.89 -0.54 22.34
CA TRP A 8 -1.97 0.50 22.77
C TRP A 8 -1.05 -0.10 23.84
N ALA A 9 -0.02 0.63 24.27
CA ALA A 9 0.90 0.14 25.29
C ALA A 9 0.20 -0.41 26.56
N PRO A 10 -0.84 0.25 27.13
CA PRO A 10 -1.47 -0.22 28.37
C PRO A 10 -2.23 -1.56 28.28
N ASN A 11 -2.69 -1.96 27.09
CA ASN A 11 -3.45 -3.21 26.90
C ASN A 11 -2.74 -4.25 26.04
N LEU A 12 -1.51 -3.98 25.58
CA LEU A 12 -0.72 -4.86 24.73
C LEU A 12 -0.63 -6.29 25.27
N GLU A 13 -0.19 -6.48 26.51
CA GLU A 13 -0.03 -7.81 27.10
C GLU A 13 -1.34 -8.61 27.17
N THR A 14 -2.44 -7.92 27.47
CA THR A 14 -3.76 -8.55 27.59
C THR A 14 -4.22 -9.05 26.23
N GLU A 15 -4.10 -8.23 25.19
CA GLU A 15 -4.54 -8.60 23.85
C GLU A 15 -3.61 -9.66 23.21
N MET A 16 -2.30 -9.60 23.48
CA MET A 16 -1.38 -10.66 23.05
C MET A 16 -1.66 -12.00 23.74
N ARG A 17 -2.21 -12.01 24.97
CA ARG A 17 -2.70 -13.23 25.62
C ARG A 17 -3.91 -13.80 24.87
N ASN A 18 -4.88 -12.95 24.54
CA ASN A 18 -6.07 -13.38 23.80
C ASN A 18 -5.68 -13.99 22.43
N ILE A 19 -4.72 -13.40 21.73
CA ILE A 19 -4.19 -13.93 20.47
C ILE A 19 -3.56 -15.31 20.67
N ARG A 20 -2.72 -15.49 21.70
CA ARG A 20 -2.10 -16.79 22.03
C ARG A 20 -3.12 -17.89 22.28
N ASP A 21 -4.25 -17.57 22.92
CA ASP A 21 -5.31 -18.55 23.17
C ASP A 21 -6.07 -18.96 21.88
N LEU A 22 -6.00 -18.12 20.84
CA LEU A 22 -6.74 -18.31 19.58
C LEU A 22 -5.91 -18.90 18.45
N ILE A 23 -4.60 -18.64 18.39
CA ILE A 23 -3.78 -18.94 17.20
C ILE A 23 -3.78 -20.42 16.81
N ASP A 24 -3.88 -21.33 17.77
CA ASP A 24 -3.93 -22.78 17.51
C ASP A 24 -5.21 -23.22 16.79
N HIS A 25 -6.31 -22.47 16.97
CA HIS A 25 -7.61 -22.75 16.35
C HIS A 25 -7.84 -21.90 15.08
N PHE A 26 -7.18 -20.74 14.99
CA PHE A 26 -7.30 -19.78 13.90
C PHE A 26 -5.90 -19.46 13.32
N PRO A 27 -5.24 -20.43 12.65
CA PRO A 27 -3.84 -20.32 12.24
C PRO A 27 -3.61 -19.47 10.97
N TYR A 28 -4.68 -18.98 10.32
CA TYR A 28 -4.54 -18.02 9.22
C TYR A 28 -4.45 -16.61 9.79
N VAL A 29 -3.32 -15.98 9.54
CA VAL A 29 -3.01 -14.64 10.02
C VAL A 29 -3.02 -13.73 8.80
N ALA A 30 -3.97 -12.81 8.70
CA ALA A 30 -3.94 -11.76 7.70
C ALA A 30 -3.37 -10.47 8.28
N MET A 31 -2.56 -9.75 7.51
CA MET A 31 -1.89 -8.55 7.98
C MET A 31 -1.83 -7.44 6.96
N ASP A 32 -1.65 -6.24 7.49
CA ASP A 32 -1.39 -5.00 6.76
C ASP A 32 -0.65 -4.03 7.70
N THR A 33 0.07 -3.04 7.15
CA THR A 33 0.79 -2.04 7.95
C THR A 33 0.60 -0.62 7.45
N GLU A 34 0.64 0.34 8.39
CA GLU A 34 0.68 1.76 8.06
C GLU A 34 2.01 2.36 8.50
N PHE A 35 2.63 3.14 7.62
CA PHE A 35 3.95 3.73 7.81
C PHE A 35 4.07 5.04 7.02
N PRO A 36 5.06 5.90 7.33
CA PRO A 36 5.07 7.29 6.85
C PRO A 36 5.64 7.45 5.42
N GLY A 37 5.31 6.50 4.53
CA GLY A 37 5.67 6.55 3.11
C GLY A 37 7.13 6.22 2.81
N VAL A 38 7.68 6.90 1.81
CA VAL A 38 9.04 6.71 1.28
C VAL A 38 9.74 8.08 1.20
N VAL A 39 10.90 8.19 1.84
CA VAL A 39 11.67 9.45 1.95
C VAL A 39 13.00 9.40 1.21
N ALA A 40 13.48 8.22 0.82
CA ALA A 40 14.81 8.03 0.27
C ALA A 40 14.82 7.14 -0.97
N ARG A 41 15.78 7.40 -1.86
CA ARG A 41 16.11 6.54 -3.00
C ARG A 41 17.56 6.08 -2.89
N PRO A 42 17.83 4.77 -3.08
CA PRO A 42 19.19 4.29 -3.08
C PRO A 42 19.91 4.79 -4.35
N ILE A 43 21.09 5.38 -4.17
CA ILE A 43 21.94 5.83 -5.29
C ILE A 43 22.95 4.72 -5.58
N GLY A 44 23.01 4.27 -6.83
CA GLY A 44 23.99 3.27 -7.25
C GLY A 44 23.59 2.52 -8.52
N ASN A 45 24.42 1.54 -8.86
CA ASN A 45 24.13 0.60 -9.93
C ASN A 45 23.48 -0.66 -9.34
N PHE A 46 22.32 -1.04 -9.85
CA PHE A 46 21.57 -2.21 -9.41
C PHE A 46 21.65 -3.31 -10.46
N LYS A 47 21.73 -4.57 -10.02
CA LYS A 47 21.90 -5.70 -10.94
C LYS A 47 20.64 -5.99 -11.74
N THR A 48 19.49 -5.78 -11.10
CA THR A 48 18.16 -6.00 -11.67
C THR A 48 17.21 -4.93 -11.15
N SER A 49 16.06 -4.77 -11.79
CA SER A 49 14.98 -3.94 -11.26
C SER A 49 14.46 -4.46 -9.92
N SER A 50 14.39 -5.78 -9.72
CA SER A 50 14.02 -6.35 -8.41
C SER A 50 14.98 -5.92 -7.31
N ASP A 51 16.29 -5.95 -7.59
CA ASP A 51 17.32 -5.47 -6.66
C ASP A 51 17.11 -3.98 -6.35
N TYR A 52 16.84 -3.12 -7.35
CA TYR A 52 16.51 -1.72 -7.09
C TYR A 52 15.29 -1.54 -6.17
N HIS A 53 14.24 -2.34 -6.38
CA HIS A 53 13.02 -2.28 -5.56
C HIS A 53 13.28 -2.74 -4.13
N TYR A 54 14.02 -3.84 -3.97
CA TYR A 54 14.46 -4.32 -2.67
C TYR A 54 15.32 -3.28 -1.96
N GLN A 55 16.32 -2.69 -2.62
CA GLN A 55 17.18 -1.67 -2.02
C GLN A 55 16.39 -0.39 -1.66
N THR A 56 15.37 -0.05 -2.44
CA THR A 56 14.46 1.06 -2.12
C THR A 56 13.67 0.77 -0.85
N MET A 57 13.06 -0.42 -0.77
CA MET A 57 12.34 -0.87 0.42
C MET A 57 13.27 -0.91 1.63
N ARG A 58 14.44 -1.54 1.51
CA ARG A 58 15.44 -1.67 2.58
C ARG A 58 15.79 -0.31 3.18
N CYS A 59 16.18 0.64 2.32
CA CYS A 59 16.59 1.97 2.76
C CYS A 59 15.47 2.70 3.52
N ASN A 60 14.23 2.63 3.04
CA ASN A 60 13.12 3.34 3.69
C ASN A 60 12.65 2.65 4.96
N VAL A 61 12.54 1.32 4.95
CA VAL A 61 12.18 0.55 6.15
C VAL A 61 13.22 0.75 7.25
N ASP A 62 14.52 0.80 6.93
CA ASP A 62 15.57 1.05 7.93
C ASP A 62 15.47 2.46 8.52
N LEU A 63 15.16 3.48 7.70
CA LEU A 63 15.08 4.88 8.11
C LEU A 63 13.81 5.23 8.88
N LEU A 64 12.68 4.64 8.51
CA LEU A 64 11.36 5.04 8.98
C LEU A 64 10.85 4.12 10.11
N LYS A 65 9.90 4.64 10.88
CA LYS A 65 9.20 3.88 11.93
C LYS A 65 7.82 3.47 11.46
N ILE A 66 7.42 2.25 11.83
CA ILE A 66 6.06 1.75 11.63
C ILE A 66 5.09 2.51 12.55
N ILE A 67 3.85 2.72 12.09
CA ILE A 67 2.81 3.47 12.83
C ILE A 67 1.69 2.53 13.29
N GLN A 68 1.20 1.65 12.40
CA GLN A 68 0.21 0.62 12.76
C GLN A 68 0.55 -0.73 12.17
N VAL A 69 0.12 -1.78 12.87
CA VAL A 69 0.04 -3.15 12.37
C VAL A 69 -1.38 -3.67 12.58
N GLY A 70 -1.97 -4.21 11.53
CA GLY A 70 -3.24 -4.94 11.60
C GLY A 70 -2.99 -6.43 11.57
N ILE A 71 -3.63 -7.17 12.47
CA ILE A 71 -3.63 -8.63 12.47
C ILE A 71 -5.06 -9.12 12.55
N THR A 72 -5.47 -9.95 11.61
CA THR A 72 -6.76 -10.66 11.63
C THR A 72 -6.53 -12.15 11.63
N LEU A 73 -7.20 -12.87 12.54
CA LEU A 73 -7.13 -14.33 12.64
C LEU A 73 -8.36 -14.99 12.01
N ALA A 74 -8.14 -16.09 11.29
CA ALA A 74 -9.17 -16.95 10.72
C ALA A 74 -8.75 -18.43 10.77
N ASN A 75 -9.72 -19.34 10.65
CA ASN A 75 -9.45 -20.77 10.51
C ASN A 75 -9.31 -21.20 9.04
N GLU A 76 -9.11 -22.49 8.80
CA GLU A 76 -8.96 -23.06 7.45
C GLU A 76 -10.19 -22.80 6.57
N GLU A 77 -11.38 -22.75 7.16
CA GLU A 77 -12.66 -22.51 6.48
C GLU A 77 -12.94 -21.02 6.24
N GLY A 78 -12.07 -20.11 6.70
CA GLY A 78 -12.25 -18.66 6.59
C GLY A 78 -13.23 -18.08 7.62
N GLU A 79 -13.53 -18.81 8.68
CA GLU A 79 -14.33 -18.36 9.80
C GLU A 79 -13.46 -17.56 10.79
N PHE A 80 -14.08 -16.57 11.42
CA PHE A 80 -13.43 -15.66 12.34
C PHE A 80 -13.80 -15.99 13.80
N PRO A 81 -12.92 -15.72 14.78
CA PRO A 81 -13.28 -15.78 16.20
C PRO A 81 -14.49 -14.86 16.50
N GLN A 82 -15.45 -15.35 17.31
CA GLN A 82 -16.72 -14.66 17.52
C GLN A 82 -16.60 -13.32 18.28
N GLU A 83 -15.68 -13.22 19.25
CA GLU A 83 -15.57 -12.03 20.10
C GLU A 83 -14.72 -10.92 19.46
N CYS A 84 -13.53 -11.27 18.99
CA CYS A 84 -12.57 -10.36 18.39
C CYS A 84 -11.72 -11.15 17.39
N SER A 85 -11.80 -10.77 16.12
CA SER A 85 -11.00 -11.40 15.06
C SER A 85 -9.79 -10.58 14.66
N THR A 86 -9.80 -9.28 14.97
CA THR A 86 -8.87 -8.31 14.40
C THR A 86 -8.31 -7.39 15.46
N TRP A 87 -6.99 -7.22 15.47
CA TRP A 87 -6.25 -6.32 16.35
C TRP A 87 -5.54 -5.27 15.54
N GLN A 88 -5.67 -4.01 15.97
CA GLN A 88 -4.97 -2.86 15.42
C GLN A 88 -3.96 -2.38 16.45
N PHE A 89 -2.69 -2.72 16.24
CA PHE A 89 -1.59 -2.31 17.09
C PHE A 89 -1.12 -0.92 16.68
N ASN A 90 -1.15 0.01 17.63
CA ASN A 90 -0.77 1.40 17.42
C ASN A 90 0.59 1.66 18.05
N PHE A 91 1.62 1.90 17.23
CA PHE A 91 3.00 2.07 17.68
C PHE A 91 3.32 3.51 18.05
N ARG A 92 4.33 3.68 18.91
CA ARG A 92 4.80 5.01 19.29
C ARG A 92 5.42 5.72 18.08
N PHE A 93 4.91 6.91 17.79
CA PHE A 93 5.37 7.74 16.68
C PHE A 93 5.22 9.22 17.06
N SER A 94 6.25 10.04 16.83
CA SER A 94 6.23 11.48 17.11
C SER A 94 6.48 12.28 15.84
N LEU A 95 5.57 13.20 15.51
CA LEU A 95 5.76 14.14 14.41
C LEU A 95 6.86 15.18 14.70
N GLY A 96 7.31 15.31 15.96
CA GLY A 96 8.40 16.19 16.34
C GLY A 96 9.79 15.55 16.24
N GLU A 97 9.88 14.22 16.33
CA GLU A 97 11.15 13.49 16.38
C GLU A 97 11.40 12.61 15.15
N ASP A 98 10.34 12.04 14.55
CA ASP A 98 10.46 10.99 13.55
C ASP A 98 10.42 11.52 12.11
N MET A 99 11.09 10.81 11.19
CA MET A 99 11.04 11.12 9.76
C MET A 99 9.73 10.64 9.14
N PHE A 100 9.18 11.45 8.24
CA PHE A 100 7.97 11.14 7.49
C PHE A 100 7.86 11.95 6.20
N THR A 101 6.96 11.54 5.30
CA THR A 101 6.48 12.42 4.22
C THR A 101 5.23 13.18 4.66
N PRO A 102 5.11 14.49 4.37
CA PRO A 102 3.92 15.26 4.70
C PRO A 102 2.64 14.68 4.09
N GLU A 103 2.74 14.13 2.87
CA GLU A 103 1.61 13.51 2.17
C GLU A 103 1.09 12.28 2.92
N SER A 104 1.95 11.37 3.35
CA SER A 104 1.52 10.18 4.11
C SER A 104 0.90 10.57 5.45
N VAL A 105 1.45 11.56 6.16
CA VAL A 105 0.86 12.03 7.44
C VAL A 105 -0.52 12.64 7.20
N GLU A 106 -0.69 13.47 6.17
CA GLU A 106 -1.99 14.07 5.85
C GLU A 106 -3.03 12.98 5.50
N GLN A 107 -2.64 11.97 4.73
CA GLN A 107 -3.50 10.84 4.38
C GLN A 107 -3.92 10.04 5.62
N LEU A 108 -2.96 9.68 6.47
CA LEU A 108 -3.21 8.95 7.72
C LEU A 108 -4.07 9.74 8.71
N GLN A 109 -3.87 11.05 8.83
CA GLN A 109 -4.74 11.91 9.64
C GLN A 109 -6.17 11.93 9.10
N LYS A 110 -6.36 12.01 7.77
CA LYS A 110 -7.68 11.92 7.13
C LYS A 110 -8.33 10.55 7.33
N ALA A 111 -7.54 9.49 7.38
CA ALA A 111 -7.98 8.13 7.70
C ALA A 111 -8.36 7.97 9.18
N GLY A 112 -7.99 8.93 10.04
CA GLY A 112 -8.41 8.99 11.44
C GLY A 112 -7.32 8.65 12.46
N LEU A 113 -6.03 8.61 12.06
CA LEU A 113 -4.94 8.39 13.00
C LEU A 113 -4.73 9.63 13.90
N ASP A 114 -4.73 9.38 15.21
CA ASP A 114 -4.45 10.36 16.25
C ASP A 114 -2.97 10.31 16.63
N PHE A 115 -2.16 11.11 15.94
CA PHE A 115 -0.71 11.15 16.15
C PHE A 115 -0.30 11.60 17.56
N GLN A 116 -1.11 12.43 18.24
CA GLN A 116 -0.85 12.78 19.62
C GLN A 116 -0.97 11.54 20.52
N ARG A 117 -2.00 10.72 20.27
CA ARG A 117 -2.19 9.46 21.00
C ARG A 117 -1.10 8.44 20.69
N HIS A 118 -0.62 8.35 19.44
CA HIS A 118 0.55 7.54 19.09
C HIS A 118 1.78 7.96 19.89
N GLU A 119 2.03 9.25 20.03
CA GLU A 119 3.18 9.75 20.79
C GLU A 119 3.08 9.42 22.29
N GLU A 120 1.89 9.56 22.89
CA GLU A 120 1.66 9.40 24.33
C GLU A 120 1.46 7.95 24.78
N PHE A 121 0.73 7.14 23.99
CA PHE A 121 0.26 5.81 24.39
C PHE A 121 0.67 4.69 23.41
N GLY A 122 1.42 5.02 22.37
CA GLY A 122 1.84 4.06 21.36
C GLY A 122 2.75 2.97 21.93
N ILE A 123 2.63 1.79 21.34
CA ILE A 123 3.41 0.61 21.68
C ILE A 123 4.89 0.83 21.36
N ILE A 124 5.76 0.44 22.29
CA ILE A 124 7.20 0.39 22.02
C ILE A 124 7.46 -0.83 21.11
N PRO A 125 8.17 -0.66 19.98
CA PRO A 125 8.42 -1.75 19.02
C PRO A 125 8.99 -3.03 19.65
N ASN A 126 9.94 -2.89 20.58
CA ASN A 126 10.58 -4.04 21.23
C ASN A 126 9.62 -4.82 22.15
N ASP A 127 8.73 -4.13 22.86
CA ASP A 127 7.73 -4.77 23.74
C ASP A 127 6.75 -5.61 22.91
N PHE A 128 6.35 -5.10 21.73
CA PHE A 128 5.55 -5.88 20.78
C PHE A 128 6.34 -7.09 20.27
N ALA A 129 7.58 -6.88 19.81
CA ALA A 129 8.40 -7.95 19.24
C ALA A 129 8.63 -9.10 20.23
N GLU A 130 8.92 -8.80 21.49
CA GLU A 130 9.10 -9.80 22.54
C GLU A 130 7.87 -10.72 22.69
N LEU A 131 6.68 -10.12 22.77
CA LEU A 131 5.43 -10.86 22.90
C LEU A 131 5.08 -11.62 21.61
N MET A 132 5.44 -11.06 20.46
CA MET A 132 5.18 -11.61 19.14
C MET A 132 6.00 -12.89 18.91
N ILE A 133 7.29 -12.88 19.22
CA ILE A 133 8.21 -14.01 19.04
C ILE A 133 7.72 -15.27 19.77
N THR A 134 7.12 -15.10 20.94
CA THR A 134 6.63 -16.21 21.80
C THR A 134 5.12 -16.44 21.70
N SER A 135 4.45 -15.82 20.73
CA SER A 135 2.99 -15.90 20.57
C SER A 135 2.50 -17.16 19.85
N GLY A 136 3.38 -17.84 19.12
CA GLY A 136 3.00 -18.92 18.21
C GLY A 136 2.60 -18.48 16.81
N MET A 137 2.45 -17.17 16.50
CA MET A 137 2.12 -16.74 15.13
C MET A 137 3.33 -16.68 14.18
N VAL A 138 4.55 -16.58 14.71
CA VAL A 138 5.80 -16.58 13.92
C VAL A 138 6.67 -17.77 14.32
N LEU A 139 7.63 -18.13 13.46
CA LEU A 139 8.50 -19.30 13.64
C LEU A 139 7.73 -20.64 13.74
N SER A 140 6.46 -20.64 13.33
CA SER A 140 5.51 -21.74 13.45
C SER A 140 5.14 -22.28 12.08
N GLN A 141 5.20 -23.61 11.90
CA GLN A 141 4.91 -24.26 10.60
C GLN A 141 3.41 -24.36 10.33
N GLU A 142 2.61 -24.27 11.37
CA GLU A 142 1.16 -24.40 11.36
C GLU A 142 0.49 -23.11 10.85
N THR A 143 1.15 -21.97 11.04
CA THR A 143 0.60 -20.65 10.68
C THR A 143 0.74 -20.34 9.20
N ARG A 144 -0.27 -19.66 8.65
CA ARG A 144 -0.30 -19.21 7.26
C ARG A 144 -0.57 -17.73 7.19
N TRP A 145 0.40 -16.98 6.70
CA TRP A 145 0.34 -15.53 6.61
C TRP A 145 -0.30 -15.09 5.29
N ILE A 146 -1.29 -14.21 5.35
CA ILE A 146 -2.02 -13.66 4.20
C ILE A 146 -1.78 -12.16 4.13
N SER A 147 -1.38 -11.66 2.98
CA SER A 147 -1.05 -10.24 2.81
C SER A 147 -1.50 -9.72 1.44
N PHE A 148 -1.34 -8.42 1.19
CA PHE A 148 -1.59 -7.83 -0.13
C PHE A 148 -0.48 -6.85 -0.50
N HIS A 149 0.28 -7.14 -1.56
CA HIS A 149 1.35 -6.27 -2.07
C HIS A 149 2.41 -5.93 -1.00
N SER A 150 2.91 -6.98 -0.37
CA SER A 150 3.35 -6.93 1.03
C SER A 150 4.84 -6.81 1.28
N GLY A 151 5.60 -6.35 0.27
CA GLY A 151 7.05 -6.21 0.40
C GLY A 151 7.43 -5.34 1.61
N TYR A 152 6.84 -4.15 1.70
CA TYR A 152 7.11 -3.23 2.82
C TYR A 152 6.58 -3.76 4.15
N ASP A 153 5.40 -4.38 4.18
CA ASP A 153 4.82 -4.95 5.41
C ASP A 153 5.76 -5.96 6.05
N PHE A 154 6.22 -6.94 5.25
CA PHE A 154 7.18 -7.93 5.72
C PHE A 154 8.57 -7.34 5.97
N GLY A 155 8.96 -6.29 5.23
CA GLY A 155 10.16 -5.51 5.55
C GLY A 155 10.10 -4.95 6.98
N TYR A 156 9.02 -4.27 7.35
CA TYR A 156 8.85 -3.76 8.71
C TYR A 156 8.77 -4.87 9.74
N PHE A 157 8.04 -5.96 9.49
CA PHE A 157 7.96 -7.08 10.41
C PHE A 157 9.31 -7.75 10.64
N VAL A 158 10.11 -7.99 9.59
CA VAL A 158 11.46 -8.55 9.75
C VAL A 158 12.32 -7.61 10.59
N LYS A 159 12.36 -6.30 10.28
CA LYS A 159 13.09 -5.29 11.09
C LYS A 159 12.63 -5.30 12.55
N LEU A 160 11.32 -5.36 12.77
CA LEU A 160 10.69 -5.33 14.08
C LEU A 160 11.08 -6.56 14.92
N LEU A 161 11.04 -7.75 14.31
CA LEU A 161 11.30 -9.01 15.00
C LEU A 161 12.79 -9.30 15.21
N THR A 162 13.66 -8.80 14.33
CA THR A 162 15.11 -8.96 14.48
C THR A 162 15.75 -7.86 15.32
N ALA A 163 15.10 -6.69 15.42
CA ALA A 163 15.68 -5.45 15.95
C ALA A 163 17.00 -5.05 15.24
N GLU A 164 17.17 -5.49 13.99
CA GLU A 164 18.33 -5.20 13.15
C GLU A 164 17.90 -4.51 11.85
N SER A 165 18.84 -3.81 11.21
CA SER A 165 18.64 -3.36 9.83
C SER A 165 18.37 -4.54 8.91
N LEU A 166 17.57 -4.30 7.87
CA LEU A 166 17.24 -5.34 6.90
C LEU A 166 18.50 -5.87 6.18
N PRO A 167 18.50 -7.16 5.77
CA PRO A 167 19.66 -7.77 5.11
C PRO A 167 20.17 -6.97 3.91
N THR A 168 21.46 -7.06 3.59
CA THR A 168 21.99 -6.22 2.50
C THR A 168 21.56 -6.70 1.10
N THR A 169 21.19 -7.98 0.97
CA THR A 169 20.80 -8.61 -0.29
C THR A 169 19.38 -9.18 -0.21
N GLU A 170 18.69 -9.14 -1.34
CA GLU A 170 17.31 -9.65 -1.49
C GLU A 170 17.21 -11.15 -1.12
N ASP A 171 18.16 -11.97 -1.57
CA ASP A 171 18.20 -13.40 -1.25
C ASP A 171 18.32 -13.68 0.26
N ALA A 172 19.11 -12.88 0.98
CA ALA A 172 19.26 -13.01 2.43
C ALA A 172 17.97 -12.60 3.16
N PHE A 173 17.28 -11.57 2.66
CA PHE A 173 15.96 -11.20 3.16
C PHE A 173 14.94 -12.32 2.99
N PHE A 174 14.82 -12.92 1.80
CA PHE A 174 13.89 -14.04 1.60
C PHE A 174 14.26 -15.28 2.43
N SER A 175 15.56 -15.54 2.62
CA SER A 175 16.02 -16.63 3.49
C SER A 175 15.58 -16.40 4.94
N LEU A 176 15.69 -15.16 5.42
CA LEU A 176 15.26 -14.78 6.77
C LEU A 176 13.74 -14.75 6.91
N LEU A 177 13.04 -14.21 5.92
CA LEU A 177 11.58 -14.18 5.84
C LEU A 177 11.00 -15.59 6.01
N LYS A 178 11.55 -16.57 5.30
CA LYS A 178 11.08 -17.97 5.35
C LYS A 178 11.26 -18.61 6.74
N ILE A 179 12.25 -18.17 7.52
CA ILE A 179 12.44 -18.65 8.89
C ILE A 179 11.31 -18.12 9.77
N TRP A 180 11.05 -16.81 9.70
CA TRP A 180 10.04 -16.13 10.52
C TRP A 180 8.61 -16.48 10.11
N PHE A 181 8.36 -16.62 8.81
CA PHE A 181 7.05 -16.83 8.20
C PHE A 181 7.14 -17.99 7.19
N PRO A 182 7.02 -19.24 7.63
CA PRO A 182 7.21 -20.41 6.75
C PRO A 182 6.27 -20.45 5.56
N THR A 183 5.02 -20.00 5.75
CA THR A 183 3.99 -19.95 4.71
C THR A 183 3.40 -18.55 4.60
N VAL A 184 3.53 -17.94 3.41
CA VAL A 184 3.04 -16.59 3.10
C VAL A 184 2.34 -16.59 1.75
N TYR A 185 1.11 -16.08 1.70
CA TYR A 185 0.35 -15.83 0.47
C TYR A 185 0.11 -14.34 0.28
N ASP A 186 0.74 -13.77 -0.75
CA ASP A 186 0.47 -12.40 -1.16
C ASP A 186 -0.67 -12.39 -2.20
N ILE A 187 -1.85 -11.91 -1.82
CA ILE A 187 -3.04 -11.85 -2.69
C ILE A 187 -2.71 -11.19 -4.02
N LYS A 188 -1.88 -10.13 -4.03
CA LYS A 188 -1.50 -9.41 -5.24
C LYS A 188 -0.71 -10.30 -6.21
N PHE A 189 0.06 -11.24 -5.67
CA PHE A 189 0.72 -12.28 -6.47
C PHE A 189 -0.27 -13.37 -6.91
N LEU A 190 -1.11 -13.88 -6.01
CA LEU A 190 -2.12 -14.92 -6.31
C LEU A 190 -3.09 -14.49 -7.42
N MET A 191 -3.46 -13.21 -7.48
CA MET A 191 -4.31 -12.65 -8.54
C MET A 191 -3.80 -12.96 -9.96
N ARG A 192 -2.51 -13.28 -10.14
CA ARG A 192 -1.95 -13.68 -11.45
C ARG A 192 -2.56 -14.96 -12.02
N ALA A 193 -3.15 -15.81 -11.17
CA ALA A 193 -3.91 -16.99 -11.61
C ALA A 193 -5.21 -16.60 -12.33
N SER A 194 -5.70 -15.37 -12.15
CA SER A 194 -6.93 -14.87 -12.76
C SER A 194 -6.69 -13.65 -13.65
N LYS A 195 -7.15 -13.70 -14.90
CA LYS A 195 -7.11 -12.52 -15.79
C LYS A 195 -8.14 -11.44 -15.44
N ALA A 196 -9.14 -11.80 -14.63
CA ALA A 196 -10.25 -10.92 -14.26
C ALA A 196 -9.86 -9.95 -13.13
N LEU A 197 -9.04 -10.40 -12.18
CA LEU A 197 -8.71 -9.61 -10.99
C LEU A 197 -7.55 -8.65 -11.26
N LYS A 198 -7.78 -7.36 -11.01
CA LYS A 198 -6.78 -6.28 -11.16
C LYS A 198 -7.00 -5.23 -10.09
N GLY A 199 -6.02 -4.34 -9.91
CA GLY A 199 -6.22 -3.17 -9.07
C GLY A 199 -5.76 -3.28 -7.62
N GLY A 200 -6.11 -2.31 -6.79
CA GLY A 200 -5.79 -2.28 -5.34
C GLY A 200 -6.66 -3.24 -4.51
N LEU A 201 -6.35 -3.37 -3.22
CA LEU A 201 -7.09 -4.27 -2.31
C LEU A 201 -8.59 -3.98 -2.31
N GLN A 202 -8.99 -2.70 -2.25
CA GLN A 202 -10.39 -2.29 -2.29
C GLN A 202 -11.09 -2.69 -3.60
N GLU A 203 -10.44 -2.46 -4.74
CA GLU A 203 -11.01 -2.79 -6.06
C GLU A 203 -11.24 -4.30 -6.19
N VAL A 204 -10.28 -5.11 -5.72
CA VAL A 204 -10.40 -6.58 -5.73
C VAL A 204 -11.49 -7.05 -4.76
N ALA A 205 -11.57 -6.45 -3.57
CA ALA A 205 -12.64 -6.77 -2.63
C ALA A 205 -14.03 -6.47 -3.22
N ASP A 206 -14.19 -5.32 -3.88
CA ASP A 206 -15.43 -4.91 -4.54
C ASP A 206 -15.81 -5.88 -5.67
N ASP A 207 -14.85 -6.27 -6.51
CA ASP A 207 -15.04 -7.25 -7.60
C ASP A 207 -15.47 -8.63 -7.07
N LEU A 208 -14.99 -9.02 -5.88
CA LEU A 208 -15.34 -10.29 -5.22
C LEU A 208 -16.61 -10.18 -4.34
N GLY A 209 -17.22 -8.99 -4.25
CA GLY A 209 -18.40 -8.74 -3.42
C GLY A 209 -18.13 -8.77 -1.92
N VAL A 210 -16.89 -8.49 -1.49
CA VAL A 210 -16.46 -8.47 -0.09
C VAL A 210 -16.61 -7.05 0.47
N LEU A 211 -17.38 -6.90 1.55
CA LEU A 211 -17.61 -5.61 2.19
C LEU A 211 -16.54 -5.28 3.23
N ARG A 212 -16.02 -4.06 3.19
CA ARG A 212 -15.12 -3.52 4.22
C ARG A 212 -15.84 -3.30 5.54
N ILE A 213 -15.14 -3.59 6.63
CA ILE A 213 -15.55 -3.27 8.00
C ILE A 213 -14.43 -2.45 8.66
N GLY A 214 -14.75 -1.23 9.08
CA GLY A 214 -13.77 -0.28 9.63
C GLY A 214 -13.39 0.81 8.63
N ALA A 215 -12.52 1.73 9.05
CA ALA A 215 -12.03 2.81 8.21
C ALA A 215 -11.05 2.28 7.15
N SER A 216 -11.03 2.83 5.95
CA SER A 216 -9.97 2.54 4.98
C SER A 216 -8.67 3.21 5.42
N GLN A 217 -7.51 2.65 5.04
CA GLN A 217 -6.18 3.20 5.39
C GLN A 217 -5.94 3.18 6.90
N GLN A 218 -6.36 2.07 7.51
CA GLN A 218 -6.07 1.71 8.88
C GLN A 218 -5.81 0.22 8.91
N ALA A 219 -4.62 -0.14 9.40
CA ALA A 219 -4.08 -1.48 9.26
C ALA A 219 -5.03 -2.58 9.76
N GLY A 220 -5.79 -2.34 10.84
CA GLY A 220 -6.77 -3.30 11.35
C GLY A 220 -7.86 -3.62 10.32
N SER A 221 -8.53 -2.59 9.80
CA SER A 221 -9.58 -2.72 8.79
C SER A 221 -9.05 -3.31 7.47
N ASP A 222 -7.86 -2.88 7.05
CA ASP A 222 -7.21 -3.40 5.85
C ASP A 222 -6.80 -4.87 6.01
N SER A 223 -6.28 -5.30 7.17
CA SER A 223 -5.99 -6.72 7.44
C SER A 223 -7.26 -7.60 7.42
N LEU A 224 -8.39 -7.09 7.90
CA LEU A 224 -9.66 -7.81 7.88
C LEU A 224 -10.23 -7.93 6.46
N LEU A 225 -10.08 -6.87 5.65
CA LEU A 225 -10.42 -6.90 4.24
C LEU A 225 -9.53 -7.88 3.48
N THR A 226 -8.22 -7.88 3.77
CA THR A 226 -7.24 -8.84 3.24
C THR A 226 -7.65 -10.29 3.53
N ALA A 227 -7.98 -10.63 4.79
CA ALA A 227 -8.45 -11.97 5.16
C ALA A 227 -9.70 -12.36 4.35
N SER A 228 -10.73 -11.51 4.38
CA SER A 228 -12.02 -11.78 3.74
C SER A 228 -11.89 -11.93 2.22
N THR A 229 -11.03 -11.12 1.60
CA THR A 229 -10.73 -11.14 0.16
C THR A 229 -9.97 -12.42 -0.20
N PHE A 230 -9.01 -12.85 0.60
CA PHE A 230 -8.27 -14.09 0.37
C PHE A 230 -9.17 -15.30 0.34
N PHE A 231 -10.02 -15.50 1.36
CA PHE A 231 -10.90 -16.67 1.41
C PHE A 231 -11.92 -16.67 0.27
N LYS A 232 -12.48 -15.49 -0.08
CA LYS A 232 -13.38 -15.39 -1.22
C LYS A 232 -12.69 -15.68 -2.56
N MET A 233 -11.45 -15.23 -2.72
CA MET A 233 -10.64 -15.53 -3.90
C MET A 233 -10.28 -17.02 -3.96
N ARG A 234 -9.93 -17.64 -2.83
CA ARG A 234 -9.59 -19.07 -2.73
C ARG A 234 -10.78 -19.94 -3.14
N GLU A 235 -11.98 -19.62 -2.67
CA GLU A 235 -13.23 -20.28 -3.05
C GLU A 235 -13.48 -20.20 -4.57
N LEU A 236 -13.33 -19.01 -5.16
CA LEU A 236 -13.76 -18.77 -6.55
C LEU A 236 -12.73 -19.16 -7.62
N TYR A 237 -11.43 -19.12 -7.29
CA TYR A 237 -10.35 -19.26 -8.28
C TYR A 237 -9.39 -20.41 -8.01
N PHE A 238 -9.48 -21.05 -6.85
CA PHE A 238 -8.51 -22.05 -6.41
C PHE A 238 -9.17 -23.33 -5.85
N ASP A 239 -10.47 -23.54 -6.07
CA ASP A 239 -11.19 -24.74 -5.60
C ASP A 239 -10.94 -25.02 -4.09
N ASP A 240 -10.95 -23.96 -3.28
CA ASP A 240 -10.66 -23.98 -1.84
C ASP A 240 -9.25 -24.45 -1.43
N HIS A 241 -8.30 -24.56 -2.37
CA HIS A 241 -6.95 -25.06 -2.11
C HIS A 241 -5.85 -24.26 -2.83
N ILE A 242 -4.88 -23.73 -2.08
CA ILE A 242 -3.70 -23.06 -2.64
C ILE A 242 -2.51 -24.03 -2.71
N ASP A 243 -1.85 -24.12 -3.87
CA ASP A 243 -0.60 -24.88 -4.02
C ASP A 243 0.58 -24.12 -3.39
N ASP A 244 1.08 -24.63 -2.26
CA ASP A 244 2.22 -24.06 -1.54
C ASP A 244 3.49 -23.97 -2.39
N ALA A 245 3.75 -24.98 -3.24
CA ALA A 245 4.95 -24.99 -4.08
C ALA A 245 4.92 -23.86 -5.13
N GLU A 246 3.72 -23.48 -5.56
CA GLU A 246 3.53 -22.42 -6.54
C GLU A 246 3.39 -21.03 -5.91
N TYR A 247 2.74 -20.87 -4.77
CA TYR A 247 2.36 -19.54 -4.27
C TYR A 247 3.05 -19.11 -2.97
N SER A 248 3.49 -20.05 -2.13
CA SER A 248 4.03 -19.72 -0.82
C SER A 248 5.36 -18.94 -0.91
N GLY A 249 5.49 -17.88 -0.10
CA GLY A 249 6.70 -17.07 0.03
C GLY A 249 6.97 -16.11 -1.13
N LYS A 250 6.02 -15.96 -2.07
CA LYS A 250 6.16 -15.10 -3.25
C LYS A 250 5.52 -13.74 -3.02
N LEU A 251 6.32 -12.76 -2.59
CA LEU A 251 5.88 -11.37 -2.37
C LEU A 251 5.84 -10.60 -3.68
N TYR A 252 4.74 -9.87 -3.96
CA TYR A 252 4.60 -9.13 -5.22
C TYR A 252 5.66 -8.03 -5.36
N GLY A 253 6.33 -7.97 -6.51
CA GLY A 253 7.26 -6.90 -6.85
C GLY A 253 8.68 -7.09 -6.30
N LEU A 254 8.98 -8.26 -5.73
CA LEU A 254 10.30 -8.65 -5.22
C LEU A 254 10.68 -10.07 -5.67
N GLY A 255 11.98 -10.33 -5.69
CA GLY A 255 12.60 -11.59 -6.08
C GLY A 255 12.06 -12.13 -7.40
N GLN A 256 11.66 -13.41 -7.38
CA GLN A 256 11.18 -14.13 -8.55
C GLN A 256 9.81 -13.65 -9.04
N THR A 257 9.07 -12.86 -8.26
CA THR A 257 7.77 -12.34 -8.68
C THR A 257 7.92 -11.09 -9.57
N PHE A 258 9.11 -10.50 -9.61
CA PHE A 258 9.39 -9.35 -10.45
C PHE A 258 9.48 -9.75 -11.92
N THR A 259 8.34 -9.72 -12.61
CA THR A 259 8.29 -9.95 -14.07
C THR A 259 8.30 -8.61 -14.80
N ALA A 260 9.48 -8.19 -15.26
CA ALA A 260 9.57 -7.15 -16.28
C ALA A 260 9.27 -7.77 -17.65
N SER A 261 8.14 -7.44 -18.25
CA SER A 261 8.01 -7.58 -19.70
C SER A 261 8.92 -6.53 -20.36
N ASN A 262 10.10 -6.94 -20.82
CA ASN A 262 11.03 -6.11 -21.62
C ASN A 262 11.47 -4.78 -21.00
N GLY A 263 11.67 -4.70 -19.69
CA GLY A 263 12.19 -3.47 -19.05
C GLY A 263 11.23 -2.26 -19.09
N LEU A 264 9.97 -2.49 -19.45
CA LEU A 264 8.87 -1.53 -19.33
C LEU A 264 7.82 -2.14 -18.41
N ALA A 265 7.39 -1.36 -17.41
CA ALA A 265 6.27 -1.75 -16.56
C ALA A 265 5.05 -2.04 -17.45
N ASP A 266 4.49 -3.25 -17.36
CA ASP A 266 3.32 -3.65 -18.12
C ASP A 266 2.15 -2.69 -17.82
N PRO A 267 1.73 -1.82 -18.77
CA PRO A 267 0.69 -0.85 -18.50
C PRO A 267 -0.69 -1.49 -18.31
N THR A 268 -0.84 -2.79 -18.60
CA THR A 268 -2.11 -3.52 -18.51
C THR A 268 -2.35 -4.18 -17.14
N ARG A 269 -1.36 -4.14 -16.25
CA ARG A 269 -1.41 -4.71 -14.89
C ARG A 269 -1.42 -3.58 -13.87
N GLY A 270 -2.62 -3.25 -13.38
CA GLY A 270 -2.84 -2.23 -12.36
C GLY A 270 -2.12 -2.57 -11.06
N GLY A 271 -1.05 -1.84 -10.76
CA GLY A 271 -0.33 -1.92 -9.48
C GLY A 271 1.17 -1.75 -9.63
N ALA A 272 1.62 -0.53 -9.93
CA ALA A 272 3.02 -0.15 -9.73
C ALA A 272 3.39 -0.35 -8.25
N THR A 273 4.56 -0.93 -7.98
CA THR A 273 5.16 -0.99 -6.64
C THR A 273 5.33 0.43 -6.09
N ILE A 274 5.44 0.59 -4.77
CA ILE A 274 5.69 1.91 -4.16
C ILE A 274 6.95 2.54 -4.79
N ALA A 275 7.99 1.73 -5.02
CA ALA A 275 9.20 2.18 -5.69
C ALA A 275 8.94 2.76 -7.11
N GLU A 276 8.02 2.19 -7.89
CA GLU A 276 7.67 2.68 -9.23
C GLU A 276 6.70 3.87 -9.24
N ARG A 277 5.77 3.95 -8.28
CA ARG A 277 4.79 5.03 -8.19
C ARG A 277 5.48 6.37 -7.97
N ASP A 278 6.43 6.40 -7.04
CA ASP A 278 7.13 7.62 -6.67
C ASP A 278 8.14 8.08 -7.75
N ASP A 279 8.71 7.16 -8.55
CA ASP A 279 9.61 7.53 -9.67
C ASP A 279 8.85 8.31 -10.76
N ARG A 280 7.58 7.98 -10.97
CA ARG A 280 6.70 8.73 -11.89
C ARG A 280 6.31 10.11 -11.35
N GLY A 281 6.25 10.28 -10.03
CA GLY A 281 6.03 11.56 -9.37
C GLY A 281 7.23 12.49 -9.55
N SER A 282 8.43 12.03 -9.21
CA SER A 282 9.67 12.82 -9.31
C SER A 282 10.00 13.24 -10.76
N ALA A 283 9.70 12.41 -11.76
CA ALA A 283 9.91 12.76 -13.16
C ALA A 283 8.97 13.88 -13.67
N ARG A 284 7.75 14.00 -13.10
CA ARG A 284 6.80 15.07 -13.44
C ARG A 284 7.24 16.42 -12.86
N ASP A 285 7.80 16.42 -11.65
CA ASP A 285 8.31 17.65 -11.02
C ASP A 285 9.58 18.19 -11.71
N ALA A 286 10.42 17.29 -12.25
CA ALA A 286 11.57 17.70 -13.07
C ALA A 286 11.17 18.38 -14.39
N HIS A 287 9.98 18.08 -14.94
CA HIS A 287 9.50 18.68 -16.19
C HIS A 287 8.82 20.04 -15.99
N ASN A 288 8.51 20.43 -14.75
CA ASN A 288 7.83 21.68 -14.42
C ASN A 288 8.78 22.77 -13.88
N GLN A 289 10.10 22.50 -13.87
CA GLN A 289 11.13 23.49 -13.49
C GLN A 289 12.19 23.61 -14.58
N THR A 290 11.87 24.32 -15.66
CA THR A 290 12.90 24.98 -16.49
C THR A 290 12.31 26.16 -17.26
N PRO A 291 12.45 27.41 -16.79
CA PRO A 291 12.33 28.58 -17.64
C PRO A 291 13.64 28.73 -18.42
N GLY A 292 13.64 28.38 -19.70
CA GLY A 292 14.78 28.64 -20.60
C GLY A 292 14.99 30.15 -20.78
N PRO A 293 16.24 30.66 -20.77
CA PRO A 293 16.48 32.09 -20.90
C PRO A 293 16.34 32.55 -22.36
N ASN A 294 15.58 33.64 -22.52
CA ASN A 294 15.50 34.47 -23.72
C ASN A 294 16.89 34.97 -24.13
N ASN A 295 17.27 34.79 -25.39
CA ASN A 295 18.36 35.55 -25.98
C ASN A 295 17.97 36.10 -27.36
N THR A 296 17.96 37.42 -27.44
CA THR A 296 17.70 38.26 -28.61
C THR A 296 18.95 38.37 -29.49
N GLY A 297 18.83 38.30 -30.83
CA GLY A 297 19.89 38.76 -31.74
C GLY A 297 19.88 38.24 -33.18
N ALA A 298 19.10 38.90 -34.04
CA ALA A 298 19.36 39.30 -35.43
C ALA A 298 20.02 38.37 -36.50
N GLN A 299 19.30 38.34 -37.65
CA GLN A 299 19.75 38.51 -39.04
C GLN A 299 20.10 37.32 -39.97
N GLN A 300 19.22 37.19 -40.98
CA GLN A 300 19.44 37.13 -42.44
C GLN A 300 19.80 35.81 -43.17
N ALA A 301 18.92 35.54 -44.15
CA ALA A 301 19.18 35.20 -45.57
C ALA A 301 18.87 33.78 -46.05
N GLN A 302 17.86 33.73 -46.94
CA GLN A 302 17.78 33.00 -48.22
C GLN A 302 18.20 31.51 -48.28
N ASN A 303 17.28 30.62 -48.61
CA ASN A 303 17.12 30.20 -50.01
C ASN A 303 15.85 29.37 -50.28
N VAL A 304 15.37 29.53 -51.50
CA VAL A 304 14.16 28.99 -52.11
C VAL A 304 14.43 27.57 -52.63
N ASN A 305 13.49 26.64 -52.51
CA ASN A 305 13.16 25.80 -53.67
C ASN A 305 11.70 25.32 -53.67
N MET A 306 11.06 25.52 -54.83
CA MET A 306 9.67 25.24 -55.17
C MET A 306 9.59 24.03 -56.09
N THR A 307 8.51 23.26 -56.02
CA THR A 307 7.86 22.49 -57.13
C THR A 307 6.59 21.83 -56.55
N LEU A 308 5.35 22.35 -56.70
CA LEU A 308 4.41 22.42 -57.87
C LEU A 308 4.29 21.07 -58.61
N GLY A 309 3.12 20.39 -58.75
CA GLY A 309 1.67 20.61 -58.52
C GLY A 309 0.94 19.30 -58.94
N PRO A 310 -0.33 19.27 -59.41
CA PRO A 310 -1.43 20.24 -59.33
C PRO A 310 -2.85 19.67 -58.99
N MET A 311 -3.70 20.54 -58.44
CA MET A 311 -5.10 20.87 -58.80
C MET A 311 -6.22 19.81 -58.95
N SER A 312 -7.30 19.98 -58.15
CA SER A 312 -8.64 20.48 -58.58
C SER A 312 -9.62 20.40 -57.38
N ALA A 313 -10.15 21.49 -56.82
CA ALA A 313 -11.14 22.47 -57.28
C ALA A 313 -12.55 22.16 -56.72
N GLY A 314 -13.09 23.08 -55.90
CA GLY A 314 -14.48 23.03 -55.43
C GLY A 314 -14.77 23.86 -54.15
N LEU A 315 -14.72 25.18 -54.26
CA LEU A 315 -15.25 26.19 -53.31
C LEU A 315 -16.79 26.36 -53.52
N PRO A 316 -17.51 27.24 -52.78
CA PRO A 316 -17.51 27.52 -51.33
C PRO A 316 -18.92 27.81 -50.74
N SER A 317 -18.94 28.20 -49.45
CA SER A 317 -19.86 29.16 -48.76
C SER A 317 -20.72 28.52 -47.66
N GLY A 318 -20.81 29.04 -46.43
CA GLY A 318 -20.27 30.28 -45.88
C GLY A 318 -20.53 30.45 -44.37
N MET A 319 -19.81 31.43 -43.81
CA MET A 319 -20.15 32.35 -42.70
C MET A 319 -20.43 31.81 -41.27
N THR A 320 -19.43 31.98 -40.42
CA THR A 320 -19.48 32.31 -38.97
C THR A 320 -19.81 33.82 -38.74
N PRO A 321 -19.81 34.42 -37.52
CA PRO A 321 -19.88 33.92 -36.12
C PRO A 321 -20.90 34.70 -35.22
N ASN A 322 -20.95 34.39 -33.91
CA ASN A 322 -20.61 35.30 -32.77
C ASN A 322 -21.59 35.43 -31.55
N TYR A 323 -20.97 35.37 -30.35
CA TYR A 323 -21.23 35.92 -28.98
C TYR A 323 -22.59 35.84 -28.22
N GLY A 324 -22.51 35.23 -27.01
CA GLY A 324 -22.85 35.75 -25.64
C GLY A 324 -24.26 36.28 -25.29
N PRO A 325 -24.63 36.55 -24.00
CA PRO A 325 -23.78 36.75 -22.82
C PRO A 325 -24.27 36.13 -21.46
N MET A 326 -23.53 36.45 -20.39
CA MET A 326 -23.60 36.09 -18.96
C MET A 326 -24.91 36.35 -18.19
N GLY A 327 -25.09 35.63 -17.07
CA GLY A 327 -26.00 35.98 -15.97
C GLY A 327 -25.48 35.49 -14.60
N ASN A 328 -25.39 36.42 -13.64
CA ASN A 328 -24.71 36.39 -12.35
C ASN A 328 -25.72 36.22 -11.19
N GLY A 329 -25.43 35.49 -10.10
CA GLY A 329 -26.27 35.52 -8.88
C GLY A 329 -25.86 34.55 -7.74
N PRO A 330 -25.66 35.01 -6.48
CA PRO A 330 -25.11 34.22 -5.36
C PRO A 330 -26.18 33.57 -4.46
N PRO A 331 -25.82 32.60 -3.58
CA PRO A 331 -26.70 32.13 -2.51
C PRO A 331 -26.57 32.98 -1.23
N SER A 332 -27.71 33.43 -0.72
CA SER A 332 -27.88 34.24 0.48
C SER A 332 -27.89 33.41 1.77
N TYR A 333 -27.26 33.97 2.80
CA TYR A 333 -27.21 33.57 4.20
C TYR A 333 -28.48 34.02 4.96
N MET A 334 -29.01 33.21 5.89
CA MET A 334 -29.58 33.60 7.20
C MET A 334 -30.16 32.34 7.89
N ARG A 335 -29.64 31.82 9.02
CA ARG A 335 -29.66 32.26 10.44
C ARG A 335 -31.00 32.09 11.19
N THR A 336 -30.96 31.16 12.16
CA THR A 336 -31.45 31.23 13.56
C THR A 336 -32.90 30.87 13.95
N MET A 337 -32.99 29.92 14.91
CA MET A 337 -33.60 29.97 16.28
C MET A 337 -34.35 28.65 16.55
N VAL A 338 -33.90 27.77 17.44
CA VAL A 338 -34.09 27.75 18.92
C VAL A 338 -35.53 27.42 19.36
N GLY A 339 -35.63 26.37 20.19
CA GLY A 339 -36.79 25.95 20.99
C GLY A 339 -36.95 24.43 20.89
N GLY A 340 -36.92 23.60 21.93
CA GLY A 340 -37.15 23.79 23.36
C GLY A 340 -38.18 22.76 23.83
N GLY A 341 -37.73 21.76 24.61
CA GLY A 341 -38.57 20.96 25.52
C GLY A 341 -39.32 19.74 24.94
N ARG A 342 -38.90 18.53 25.31
CA ARG A 342 -39.41 17.77 26.47
C ARG A 342 -38.53 16.56 26.74
#